data_AF-A0A382K8Y7-F1
#
_entry.id   AF-A0A382K8Y7-F1
#
_cell.length_a   1.000
_cell.length_b   1.000
_cell.length_c   1.000
_cell.angle_alpha   90.00
_cell.angle_beta   90.00
_cell.angle_gamma   90.00
#
_symmetry.space_group_name_H-M   'P 1'
#
loop_
_entity.id
_entity.type
_entity.pdbx_description
1 polymer ?
#
loop_
_entity_poly.entity_id
_entity_poly.type
_entity_poly.pdbx_seq_one_letter_code
_entity_poly.pdbx_strand_id
1 'polypeptide(L)'
;GDPTGPTHAAAFFDHDEDGDQDLWVASDGDQLHIYRNDSANGKILFTHISKDMGLDIIGNWMGFAISDFNNDGKQDVFITNAGPHSRIITEGMPSPKPKPGGDCKYHEKHNLGTCIHSFLINKGIVETDNNNIIPIFEEFSEKTNVIPSPFMPAEATIKTNIKPGMNIPLGIGAYDFGYGVTAFDFNNDTIKDIYWIGSEVGRGEGPGGNIYPSAGRMLQGKPDFSYEDITIRSRLLDIQGINYNNYFNNLEENIYPDSKYNLKYKVHTKYHENGKGLAHGDLNGDGYVDLIATNSSGPVWSGTLDDAGGPFYVWINGGGENNWINLKLTGRMGIDNTGSNSDGIGAKVYLIYKDKNNQKSIQMQEVIAGSSYLSMDSTNLEFGLSDIEIIDEIRIIWPSGIIQKLYSINVNQHLDIIEIKK
;
A
#
# COMPACT_ATOMS: atom_id res chain seq x y z
N GLY A 1 -7.61 29.24 -9.28
CA GLY A 1 -7.48 27.87 -8.79
C GLY A 1 -6.20 27.34 -9.34
N ASP A 2 -5.39 26.70 -8.50
CA ASP A 2 -4.32 25.85 -9.02
C ASP A 2 -4.95 24.83 -9.99
N PRO A 3 -4.26 24.45 -11.07
CA PRO A 3 -4.73 23.37 -11.93
C PRO A 3 -4.68 22.07 -11.11
N THR A 4 -5.80 21.72 -10.48
CA THR A 4 -6.00 20.44 -9.79
C THR A 4 -5.78 19.33 -10.82
N GLY A 5 -4.80 18.47 -10.60
CA GLY A 5 -4.65 17.29 -11.44
C GLY A 5 -5.77 16.28 -11.20
N PRO A 6 -5.85 15.24 -12.03
CA PRO A 6 -6.85 14.19 -11.85
C PRO A 6 -6.71 13.52 -10.48
N THR A 7 -7.85 13.28 -9.84
CA THR A 7 -7.95 12.43 -8.65
C THR A 7 -7.86 10.97 -9.04
N HIS A 8 -7.04 10.20 -8.32
CA HIS A 8 -6.69 8.83 -8.66
C HIS A 8 -7.07 7.80 -7.61
N ALA A 9 -7.15 8.21 -6.35
CA ALA A 9 -7.60 7.38 -5.25
C ALA A 9 -8.37 8.18 -4.22
N ALA A 10 -9.32 7.52 -3.58
CA ALA A 10 -10.00 7.96 -2.39
C ALA A 10 -9.96 6.80 -1.38
N ALA A 11 -9.74 7.13 -0.12
CA ALA A 11 -9.78 6.16 0.96
C ALA A 11 -10.72 6.68 2.06
N PHE A 12 -11.63 5.80 2.48
CA PHE A 12 -12.50 6.02 3.63
C PHE A 12 -12.04 5.15 4.79
N PHE A 13 -11.77 5.78 5.93
CA PHE A 13 -11.43 5.13 7.19
C PHE A 13 -11.62 6.14 8.33
N ASP A 14 -11.86 5.64 9.53
CA ASP A 14 -12.09 6.45 10.74
C ASP A 14 -10.73 6.85 11.35
N HIS A 15 -10.20 8.01 10.95
CA HIS A 15 -8.83 8.42 11.23
C HIS A 15 -8.67 9.13 12.58
N ASP A 16 -9.77 9.60 13.19
CA ASP A 16 -9.78 10.25 14.50
C ASP A 16 -10.41 9.41 15.62
N GLU A 17 -10.83 8.18 15.29
CA GLU A 17 -11.39 7.18 16.20
C GLU A 17 -12.75 7.58 16.81
N ASP A 18 -13.53 8.42 16.13
CA ASP A 18 -14.85 8.85 16.59
C ASP A 18 -16.00 7.92 16.15
N GLY A 19 -15.68 6.92 15.31
CA GLY A 19 -16.59 5.87 14.86
C GLY A 19 -17.31 6.18 13.55
N ASP A 20 -17.02 7.30 12.90
CA ASP A 20 -17.50 7.62 11.57
C ASP A 20 -16.38 7.61 10.51
N GLN A 21 -16.73 7.60 9.23
CA GLN A 21 -15.76 7.41 8.14
C GLN A 21 -15.31 8.75 7.58
N ASP A 22 -14.02 9.02 7.69
CA ASP A 22 -13.38 10.18 7.10
C ASP A 22 -12.94 9.94 5.66
N LEU A 23 -12.47 10.98 4.96
CA LEU A 23 -12.10 10.89 3.55
C LEU A 23 -10.71 11.47 3.28
N TRP A 24 -9.83 10.64 2.71
CA TRP A 24 -8.55 11.04 2.15
C TRP A 24 -8.58 10.92 0.63
N VAL A 25 -8.02 11.91 -0.08
CA VAL A 25 -8.05 11.99 -1.54
C VAL A 25 -6.65 12.27 -2.09
N ALA A 26 -6.20 11.39 -2.99
CA ALA A 26 -4.93 11.50 -3.70
C ALA A 26 -5.16 11.98 -5.14
N SER A 27 -4.48 13.08 -5.49
CA SER A 27 -4.53 13.70 -6.81
C SER A 27 -3.13 13.92 -7.38
N ASP A 28 -2.97 13.82 -8.70
CA ASP A 28 -1.69 14.05 -9.38
C ASP A 28 -1.30 15.53 -9.35
N GLY A 29 -0.28 15.88 -8.57
CA GLY A 29 0.30 17.21 -8.57
C GLY A 29 -0.51 18.23 -7.79
N ASP A 30 -1.24 17.77 -6.78
CA ASP A 30 -2.05 18.59 -5.88
C ASP A 30 -1.69 18.31 -4.41
N GLN A 31 -2.28 19.07 -3.49
CA GLN A 31 -2.21 18.78 -2.06
C GLN A 31 -2.86 17.44 -1.75
N LEU A 32 -2.37 16.76 -0.72
CA LEU A 32 -3.14 15.65 -0.12
C LEU A 32 -4.37 16.26 0.56
N HIS A 33 -5.55 15.90 0.07
CA HIS A 33 -6.81 16.42 0.61
C HIS A 33 -7.37 15.45 1.63
N ILE A 34 -7.59 15.95 2.84
CA ILE A 34 -8.06 15.18 3.99
C ILE A 34 -9.27 15.90 4.56
N TYR A 35 -10.34 15.15 4.74
CA TYR A 35 -11.61 15.64 5.24
C TYR A 35 -12.03 14.80 6.44
N ARG A 36 -12.26 15.47 7.57
CA ARG A 36 -12.98 14.87 8.69
C ARG A 36 -14.46 14.88 8.39
N ASN A 37 -15.14 13.80 8.70
CA ASN A 37 -16.58 13.73 8.59
C ASN A 37 -17.24 14.33 9.85
N ASP A 38 -17.84 15.51 9.70
CA ASP A 38 -18.58 16.20 10.76
C ASP A 38 -20.11 16.06 10.53
N SER A 39 -20.53 14.98 9.88
CA SER A 39 -21.93 14.78 9.50
C SER A 39 -22.80 14.58 10.73
N ALA A 40 -23.84 15.40 10.88
CA ALA A 40 -24.72 15.35 12.03
C ALA A 40 -26.17 15.58 11.65
N ASN A 41 -27.09 14.89 12.34
CA ASN A 41 -28.54 15.05 12.18
C ASN A 41 -29.02 14.93 10.71
N GLY A 42 -28.42 14.00 9.95
CA GLY A 42 -28.74 13.76 8.54
C GLY A 42 -28.19 14.81 7.57
N LYS A 43 -27.42 15.79 8.04
CA LYS A 43 -26.70 16.74 7.20
C LYS A 43 -25.28 16.24 6.98
N ILE A 44 -24.95 15.95 5.73
CA ILE A 44 -23.60 15.57 5.33
C ILE A 44 -22.68 16.80 5.41
N LEU A 45 -21.55 16.67 6.10
CA LEU A 45 -20.53 17.70 6.21
C LEU A 45 -19.15 17.06 6.28
N PHE A 46 -18.31 17.34 5.28
CA PHE A 46 -16.90 16.97 5.27
C PHE A 46 -16.06 18.24 5.42
N THR A 47 -15.33 18.35 6.53
CA THR A 47 -14.50 19.51 6.84
C THR A 47 -13.06 19.23 6.41
N HIS A 48 -12.53 20.07 5.53
CA HIS A 48 -11.16 19.93 5.04
C HIS A 48 -10.14 20.33 6.12
N ILE A 49 -9.30 19.39 6.53
CA ILE A 49 -8.36 19.54 7.67
C ILE A 49 -6.90 19.23 7.31
N SER A 50 -6.54 19.05 6.03
CA SER A 50 -5.16 18.74 5.62
C SER A 50 -4.12 19.66 6.24
N LYS A 51 -4.40 20.97 6.24
CA LYS A 51 -3.51 21.98 6.79
C LYS A 51 -3.43 21.92 8.32
N ASP A 52 -4.53 21.61 8.98
CA ASP A 52 -4.59 21.49 10.44
C ASP A 52 -3.76 20.28 10.91
N MET A 53 -3.70 19.23 10.09
CA MET A 53 -2.83 18.06 10.29
C MET A 53 -1.38 18.29 9.83
N GLY A 54 -1.08 19.39 9.12
CA GLY A 54 0.23 19.65 8.53
C GLY A 54 0.58 18.73 7.36
N LEU A 55 -0.43 18.16 6.69
CA LEU A 55 -0.30 17.21 5.59
C LEU A 55 -0.73 17.81 4.24
N ASP A 56 -0.90 19.13 4.13
CA ASP A 56 -1.26 19.84 2.90
C ASP A 56 -0.07 19.98 1.91
N ILE A 57 0.77 18.96 1.85
CA ILE A 57 1.95 18.87 0.98
C ILE A 57 1.54 18.49 -0.45
N ILE A 58 2.16 19.14 -1.43
CA ILE A 58 1.88 18.85 -2.84
C ILE A 58 2.70 17.65 -3.30
N GLY A 59 2.06 16.69 -3.96
CA GLY A 59 2.72 15.52 -4.51
C GLY A 59 1.96 14.99 -5.72
N ASN A 60 2.55 14.01 -6.41
CA ASN A 60 1.85 13.27 -7.44
C ASN A 60 1.25 12.03 -6.78
N TRP A 61 0.29 12.23 -5.88
CA TRP A 61 -0.26 11.17 -5.03
C TRP A 61 -1.03 10.16 -5.88
N MET A 62 -0.81 8.86 -5.63
CA MET A 62 -1.35 7.79 -6.47
C MET A 62 -2.31 6.87 -5.72
N GLY A 63 -1.82 6.04 -4.80
CA GLY A 63 -2.63 5.03 -4.10
C GLY A 63 -2.35 5.01 -2.60
N PHE A 64 -3.32 4.48 -1.85
CA PHE A 64 -3.26 4.33 -0.39
C PHE A 64 -3.17 2.86 -0.01
N ALA A 65 -2.31 2.54 0.96
CA ALA A 65 -2.39 1.32 1.75
C ALA A 65 -2.57 1.71 3.22
N ILE A 66 -3.68 1.26 3.81
CA ILE A 66 -4.05 1.60 5.19
C ILE A 66 -4.00 0.31 6.00
N SER A 67 -3.20 0.30 7.06
CA SER A 67 -3.02 -0.87 7.91
C SER A 67 -2.43 -0.46 9.25
N ASP A 68 -2.58 -1.30 10.26
CA ASP A 68 -1.81 -1.24 11.51
C ASP A 68 -0.39 -1.78 11.24
N PHE A 69 0.53 -0.92 10.79
CA PHE A 69 1.86 -1.36 10.32
C PHE A 69 2.81 -1.66 11.48
N ASN A 70 2.63 -1.01 12.63
CA ASN A 70 3.47 -1.17 13.82
C ASN A 70 2.81 -2.04 14.91
N ASN A 71 1.62 -2.59 14.66
CA ASN A 71 0.82 -3.41 15.57
C ASN A 71 0.49 -2.69 16.90
N ASP A 72 0.26 -1.37 16.84
CA ASP A 72 -0.17 -0.57 18.00
C ASP A 72 -1.69 -0.45 18.14
N GLY A 73 -2.44 -1.05 17.20
CA GLY A 73 -3.90 -1.07 17.18
C GLY A 73 -4.52 0.15 16.50
N LYS A 74 -3.73 0.97 15.79
CA LYS A 74 -4.19 2.14 15.02
C LYS A 74 -3.88 1.99 13.54
N GLN A 75 -4.65 2.67 12.70
CA GLN A 75 -4.41 2.67 11.26
C GLN A 75 -3.33 3.69 10.92
N ASP A 76 -2.22 3.21 10.37
CA ASP A 76 -1.22 4.02 9.70
C ASP A 76 -1.51 4.04 8.18
N VAL A 77 -0.85 4.95 7.46
CA VAL A 77 -1.10 5.17 6.03
C VAL A 77 0.21 5.18 5.26
N PHE A 78 0.30 4.35 4.22
CA PHE A 78 1.33 4.45 3.20
C PHE A 78 0.73 4.98 1.90
N ILE A 79 1.38 5.98 1.30
CA ILE A 79 0.90 6.70 0.11
C ILE A 79 1.97 6.66 -0.97
N THR A 80 1.62 6.11 -2.13
CA THR A 80 2.49 6.13 -3.30
C THR A 80 2.48 7.49 -3.99
N ASN A 81 3.58 7.78 -4.67
CA ASN A 81 3.82 9.05 -5.35
C ASN A 81 4.45 8.73 -6.72
N ALA A 82 4.04 9.44 -7.75
CA ALA A 82 4.60 9.30 -9.09
C ALA A 82 5.64 10.37 -9.35
N GLY A 83 6.88 10.07 -9.03
CA GLY A 83 7.97 10.99 -9.28
C GLY A 83 9.30 10.30 -9.12
N PRO A 84 10.35 10.88 -9.69
CA PRO A 84 11.68 10.41 -9.37
C PRO A 84 12.13 10.87 -8.02
N HIS A 85 13.12 10.16 -7.51
CA HIS A 85 13.88 10.70 -6.42
C HIS A 85 14.56 12.03 -6.82
N SER A 86 14.31 13.10 -6.08
CA SER A 86 14.80 14.44 -6.44
C SER A 86 16.32 14.61 -6.32
N ARG A 87 16.94 13.77 -5.47
CA ARG A 87 18.38 13.81 -5.17
C ARG A 87 19.27 13.08 -6.17
N ILE A 88 18.72 12.28 -7.08
CA ILE A 88 19.53 11.54 -8.07
C ILE A 88 19.93 12.41 -9.27
N ILE A 89 21.11 12.12 -9.84
CA ILE A 89 21.61 12.62 -11.12
C ILE A 89 20.73 12.02 -12.20
N THR A 90 20.27 12.88 -13.09
CA THR A 90 19.21 12.58 -14.04
C THR A 90 19.63 13.11 -15.40
N GLU A 91 20.77 12.61 -15.91
CA GLU A 91 21.24 12.97 -17.24
C GLU A 91 20.18 12.61 -18.28
N GLY A 92 19.75 13.58 -19.09
CA GLY A 92 18.71 13.40 -20.10
C GLY A 92 17.27 13.61 -19.62
N MET A 93 17.02 13.84 -18.33
CA MET A 93 15.66 14.06 -17.86
C MET A 93 15.19 15.51 -18.01
N PRO A 94 13.88 15.71 -18.22
CA PRO A 94 13.31 17.04 -18.28
C PRO A 94 13.63 17.81 -17.00
N SER A 95 14.19 19.00 -17.18
CA SER A 95 14.24 20.00 -16.11
C SER A 95 12.82 20.24 -15.58
N PRO A 96 12.65 20.50 -14.27
CA PRO A 96 11.34 20.83 -13.73
C PRO A 96 10.72 21.96 -14.52
N LYS A 97 9.41 21.86 -14.78
CA LYS A 97 8.72 22.89 -15.57
C LYS A 97 8.94 24.26 -14.90
N PRO A 98 9.23 25.33 -15.68
CA PRO A 98 9.56 26.65 -15.12
C PRO A 98 8.36 27.40 -14.54
N LYS A 99 7.15 26.82 -14.59
CA LYS A 99 5.91 27.42 -14.12
C LYS A 99 5.26 26.48 -13.09
N PRO A 100 4.55 27.04 -12.07
CA PRO A 100 3.73 26.24 -11.18
C PRO A 100 2.78 25.32 -11.94
N GLY A 101 2.63 24.09 -11.46
CA GLY A 101 1.72 23.07 -11.99
C GLY A 101 1.92 21.74 -11.27
N GLY A 102 1.26 20.68 -11.70
CA GLY A 102 1.34 19.35 -11.06
C GLY A 102 2.64 18.57 -11.27
N ASP A 103 3.78 19.25 -11.38
CA ASP A 103 5.10 18.61 -11.41
C ASP A 103 5.67 18.61 -9.99
N CYS A 104 5.68 17.44 -9.32
CA CYS A 104 6.26 17.31 -7.97
C CYS A 104 7.66 17.93 -7.85
N LYS A 105 8.49 17.88 -8.91
CA LYS A 105 9.85 18.45 -8.89
C LYS A 105 9.86 19.97 -8.79
N TYR A 106 8.81 20.64 -9.26
CA TYR A 106 8.67 22.09 -9.13
C TYR A 106 8.44 22.45 -7.66
N HIS A 107 7.46 21.80 -7.01
CA HIS A 107 7.07 22.11 -5.63
C HIS A 107 8.14 21.74 -4.62
N GLU A 108 8.83 20.62 -4.83
CA GLU A 108 9.91 20.19 -3.96
C GLU A 108 11.08 21.19 -3.92
N LYS A 109 11.41 21.84 -5.05
CA LYS A 109 12.42 22.92 -5.09
C LYS A 109 12.08 24.14 -4.23
N HIS A 110 10.80 24.32 -3.92
CA HIS A 110 10.30 25.44 -3.14
C HIS A 110 9.88 25.03 -1.72
N ASN A 111 10.16 23.79 -1.30
CA ASN A 111 9.72 23.22 -0.03
C ASN A 111 8.18 23.26 0.15
N LEU A 112 7.44 23.15 -0.97
CA LEU A 112 5.97 23.14 -0.98
C LEU A 112 5.40 21.76 -1.32
N GLY A 113 6.25 20.76 -1.56
CA GLY A 113 5.84 19.43 -1.98
C GLY A 113 6.96 18.40 -2.00
N THR A 114 6.64 17.19 -2.47
CA THR A 114 7.53 16.03 -2.51
C THR A 114 7.25 15.14 -3.73
N CYS A 115 8.30 14.55 -4.31
CA CYS A 115 8.18 13.45 -5.26
C CYS A 115 8.28 12.05 -4.60
N ILE A 116 8.49 12.00 -3.29
CA ILE A 116 8.75 10.76 -2.54
C ILE A 116 7.42 10.19 -2.02
N HIS A 117 7.37 8.87 -1.86
CA HIS A 117 6.32 8.20 -1.09
C HIS A 117 6.19 8.79 0.33
N SER A 118 5.01 8.68 0.92
CA SER A 118 4.75 9.12 2.30
C SER A 118 4.36 7.90 3.13
N PHE A 119 4.93 7.80 4.33
CA PHE A 119 4.63 6.73 5.29
C PHE A 119 4.32 7.37 6.62
N LEU A 120 3.04 7.38 6.96
CA LEU A 120 2.45 8.18 8.02
C LEU A 120 2.02 7.29 9.16
N ILE A 121 2.66 7.42 10.33
CA ILE A 121 2.34 6.63 11.52
C ILE A 121 1.38 7.41 12.41
N ASN A 122 0.25 6.81 12.73
CA ASN A 122 -0.79 7.40 13.57
C ASN A 122 -0.34 7.45 15.03
N LYS A 123 -0.25 8.67 15.58
CA LYS A 123 0.13 8.91 16.97
C LYS A 123 -1.07 9.18 17.88
N GLY A 124 -2.28 8.99 17.37
CA GLY A 124 -3.54 9.32 18.01
C GLY A 124 -3.99 10.74 17.72
N ILE A 125 -4.76 11.31 18.63
CA ILE A 125 -5.45 12.58 18.45
C ILE A 125 -4.99 13.64 19.47
N VAL A 126 -5.11 14.90 19.09
CA VAL A 126 -4.94 16.05 19.99
C VAL A 126 -6.23 16.87 19.98
N GLU A 127 -6.74 17.18 21.17
CA GLU A 127 -7.82 18.14 21.35
C GLU A 127 -7.24 19.56 21.43
N THR A 128 -7.75 20.45 20.59
CA THR A 128 -7.37 21.87 20.59
C THR A 128 -8.24 22.68 21.55
N ASP A 129 -7.82 23.92 21.86
CA ASP A 129 -8.54 24.83 22.77
C ASP A 129 -10.01 25.13 22.37
N ASN A 130 -10.40 24.81 21.12
CA ASN A 130 -11.77 24.98 20.61
C ASN A 130 -12.57 23.66 20.59
N ASN A 131 -12.11 22.61 21.27
CA ASN A 131 -12.64 21.24 21.23
C ASN A 131 -12.62 20.62 19.82
N ASN A 132 -11.76 21.11 18.91
CA ASN A 132 -11.52 20.40 17.65
C ASN A 132 -10.53 19.28 17.91
N ILE A 133 -10.88 18.08 17.48
CA ILE A 133 -10.01 16.90 17.47
C ILE A 133 -9.20 16.91 16.17
N ILE A 134 -7.88 16.83 16.29
CA ILE A 134 -6.96 16.76 15.16
C ILE A 134 -6.14 15.47 15.29
N PRO A 135 -6.19 14.56 14.30
CA PRO A 135 -5.32 13.41 14.23
C PRO A 135 -3.87 13.83 14.01
N ILE A 136 -2.95 13.11 14.64
CA ILE A 136 -1.52 13.35 14.53
C ILE A 136 -0.90 12.17 13.80
N PHE A 137 -0.42 12.44 12.59
CA PHE A 137 0.37 11.49 11.81
C PHE A 137 1.83 11.94 11.75
N GLU A 138 2.75 11.04 12.09
CA GLU A 138 4.18 11.27 11.97
C GLU A 138 4.69 10.78 10.60
N GLU A 139 5.28 11.67 9.80
CA GLU A 139 6.02 11.25 8.60
C GLU A 139 7.28 10.45 8.97
N PHE A 140 7.34 9.23 8.44
CA PHE A 140 8.28 8.17 8.79
C PHE A 140 9.06 7.61 7.59
N SER A 141 8.81 8.08 6.36
CA SER A 141 9.45 7.56 5.14
C SER A 141 10.98 7.52 5.22
N GLU A 142 11.62 8.62 5.63
CA GLU A 142 13.09 8.70 5.76
C GLU A 142 13.61 8.21 7.13
N LYS A 143 12.72 7.95 8.10
CA LYS A 143 13.07 7.39 9.42
C LYS A 143 13.04 5.87 9.43
N THR A 144 12.36 5.27 8.46
CA THR A 144 12.26 3.83 8.32
C THR A 144 13.65 3.24 8.07
N ASN A 145 13.99 2.13 8.74
CA ASN A 145 15.18 1.37 8.40
C ASN A 145 14.81 0.37 7.30
N VAL A 146 15.43 0.48 6.11
CA VAL A 146 15.23 -0.49 5.03
C VAL A 146 16.57 -1.12 4.67
N ILE A 147 16.63 -2.44 4.78
CA ILE A 147 17.74 -3.24 4.26
C ILE A 147 17.55 -3.35 2.74
N PRO A 148 18.37 -2.68 1.91
CA PRO A 148 18.15 -2.65 0.48
C PRO A 148 18.50 -4.00 -0.15
N SER A 149 17.84 -4.32 -1.26
CA SER A 149 18.19 -5.48 -2.07
C SER A 149 19.65 -5.36 -2.55
N PRO A 150 20.50 -6.37 -2.35
CA PRO A 150 21.88 -6.31 -2.83
C PRO A 150 22.00 -6.38 -4.36
N PHE A 151 20.91 -6.74 -5.06
CA PHE A 151 20.88 -6.92 -6.51
C PHE A 151 20.09 -5.84 -7.24
N MET A 152 19.11 -5.24 -6.56
CA MET A 152 18.27 -4.18 -7.09
C MET A 152 18.00 -3.13 -6.00
N PRO A 153 19.04 -2.50 -5.44
CA PRO A 153 18.85 -1.45 -4.45
C PRO A 153 18.13 -0.26 -5.10
N ALA A 154 17.47 0.57 -4.29
CA ALA A 154 16.92 1.83 -4.81
C ALA A 154 18.05 2.68 -5.40
N GLU A 155 17.82 3.25 -6.59
CA GLU A 155 18.83 4.06 -7.30
C GLU A 155 19.36 5.21 -6.43
N ALA A 156 18.48 5.78 -5.59
CA ALA A 156 18.85 6.85 -4.70
C ALA A 156 19.70 6.41 -3.49
N THR A 157 19.94 5.12 -3.27
CA THR A 157 20.91 4.64 -2.29
C THR A 157 22.34 4.55 -2.85
N ILE A 158 22.49 4.62 -4.17
CA ILE A 158 23.79 4.49 -4.86
C ILE A 158 24.48 5.86 -4.88
N LYS A 159 25.57 6.00 -4.11
CA LYS A 159 26.29 7.28 -3.95
C LYS A 159 26.69 7.96 -5.26
N THR A 160 27.12 7.20 -6.27
CA THR A 160 27.52 7.75 -7.59
C THR A 160 26.36 8.37 -8.35
N ASN A 161 25.13 8.01 -7.98
CA ASN A 161 23.91 8.48 -8.63
C ASN A 161 23.36 9.71 -7.93
N ILE A 162 23.96 10.19 -6.83
CA ILE A 162 23.47 11.35 -6.07
C ILE A 162 24.09 12.65 -6.59
N LYS A 163 23.24 13.68 -6.75
CA LYS A 163 23.66 15.02 -7.16
C LYS A 163 24.74 15.56 -6.21
N PRO A 164 25.78 16.26 -6.72
CA PRO A 164 26.80 16.86 -5.87
C PRO A 164 26.20 17.74 -4.77
N GLY A 165 26.61 17.52 -3.52
CA GLY A 165 26.14 18.29 -2.35
C GLY A 165 24.82 17.83 -1.73
N MET A 166 24.14 16.84 -2.31
CA MET A 166 22.96 16.21 -1.71
C MET A 166 23.36 15.03 -0.81
N ASN A 167 22.55 14.79 0.23
CA ASN A 167 22.68 13.60 1.07
C ASN A 167 22.00 12.40 0.41
N ILE A 168 22.49 11.20 0.72
CA ILE A 168 21.84 9.94 0.34
C ILE A 168 20.53 9.84 1.15
N PRO A 169 19.36 9.71 0.52
CA PRO A 169 18.10 9.43 1.22
C PRO A 169 18.17 8.11 1.99
N LEU A 170 17.32 8.03 3.01
CA LEU A 170 17.24 6.89 3.91
C LEU A 170 15.86 6.25 3.81
N GLY A 171 15.77 5.02 4.29
CA GLY A 171 14.50 4.32 4.45
C GLY A 171 13.69 4.12 3.18
N ILE A 172 12.37 4.11 3.35
CA ILE A 172 11.43 4.03 2.23
C ILE A 172 11.51 5.30 1.37
N GLY A 173 11.91 6.42 1.96
CA GLY A 173 12.10 7.67 1.23
C GLY A 173 13.15 7.61 0.11
N ALA A 174 14.03 6.60 0.12
CA ALA A 174 14.99 6.38 -0.97
C ALA A 174 14.38 5.70 -2.20
N TYR A 175 13.22 5.05 -2.07
CA TYR A 175 12.55 4.36 -3.16
C TYR A 175 11.63 5.29 -3.91
N ASP A 176 11.64 5.17 -5.23
CA ASP A 176 10.90 6.04 -6.13
C ASP A 176 9.84 5.30 -6.92
N PHE A 177 8.83 6.08 -7.28
CA PHE A 177 7.78 5.78 -8.23
C PHE A 177 6.93 4.54 -7.89
N GLY A 178 5.64 4.77 -7.69
CA GLY A 178 4.66 3.72 -7.49
C GLY A 178 3.26 4.20 -7.85
N TYR A 179 2.43 3.27 -8.32
CA TYR A 179 1.00 3.48 -8.54
C TYR A 179 0.20 2.73 -7.48
N GLY A 180 -0.46 1.63 -7.85
CA GLY A 180 -1.19 0.80 -6.91
C GLY A 180 -0.28 0.24 -5.83
N VAL A 181 -0.82 0.19 -4.62
CA VAL A 181 -0.12 -0.24 -3.41
C VAL A 181 -1.05 -1.01 -2.51
N THR A 182 -0.50 -1.95 -1.77
CA THR A 182 -1.25 -2.74 -0.81
C THR A 182 -0.36 -3.16 0.36
N ALA A 183 -1.00 -3.41 1.50
CA ALA A 183 -0.34 -3.87 2.73
C ALA A 183 -1.02 -5.14 3.24
N PHE A 184 -0.20 -6.16 3.50
CA PHE A 184 -0.67 -7.50 3.82
C PHE A 184 0.45 -8.26 4.53
N ASP A 185 0.14 -9.40 5.15
CA ASP A 185 1.15 -10.27 5.76
C ASP A 185 1.45 -11.41 4.78
N PHE A 186 2.56 -11.32 4.05
CA PHE A 186 2.89 -12.24 2.96
C PHE A 186 3.19 -13.65 3.45
N ASN A 187 3.85 -13.77 4.61
CA ASN A 187 4.31 -15.03 5.16
C ASN A 187 3.60 -15.41 6.46
N ASN A 188 2.49 -14.74 6.78
CA ASN A 188 1.68 -14.94 7.97
C ASN A 188 2.49 -14.83 9.28
N ASP A 189 3.46 -13.91 9.37
CA ASP A 189 4.34 -13.75 10.54
C ASP A 189 3.91 -12.67 11.54
N THR A 190 2.68 -12.19 11.42
CA THR A 190 2.01 -11.12 12.18
C THR A 190 2.45 -9.70 11.80
N ILE A 191 3.33 -9.53 10.82
CA ILE A 191 3.87 -8.22 10.45
C ILE A 191 3.39 -7.87 9.05
N LYS A 192 3.06 -6.59 8.85
CA LYS A 192 2.60 -6.09 7.57
C LYS A 192 3.78 -5.79 6.65
N ASP A 193 3.69 -6.34 5.46
CA ASP A 193 4.55 -6.09 4.31
C ASP A 193 3.90 -5.05 3.41
N ILE A 194 4.71 -4.43 2.55
CA ILE A 194 4.25 -3.42 1.58
C ILE A 194 4.64 -3.89 0.19
N TYR A 195 3.67 -3.92 -0.72
CA TYR A 195 3.94 -4.03 -2.15
C TYR A 195 3.34 -2.86 -2.90
N TRP A 196 4.12 -2.21 -3.75
CA TRP A 196 3.59 -1.31 -4.77
C TRP A 196 4.08 -1.70 -6.14
N ILE A 197 3.21 -1.51 -7.14
CA ILE A 197 3.55 -1.75 -8.54
C ILE A 197 4.13 -0.47 -9.16
N GLY A 198 5.20 -0.64 -9.92
CA GLY A 198 5.86 0.46 -10.63
C GLY A 198 5.49 0.52 -12.12
N SER A 199 6.32 1.20 -12.90
CA SER A 199 6.20 1.34 -14.35
C SER A 199 7.60 1.21 -14.95
N GLU A 200 7.83 0.23 -15.80
CA GLU A 200 9.14 -0.05 -16.41
C GLU A 200 9.33 0.63 -17.77
N VAL A 201 8.28 1.31 -18.25
CA VAL A 201 8.30 2.23 -19.38
C VAL A 201 7.58 3.52 -18.99
N GLY A 202 8.11 4.69 -19.35
CA GLY A 202 7.66 5.95 -18.74
C GLY A 202 6.19 6.30 -18.95
N ARG A 203 5.47 6.70 -17.88
CA ARG A 203 4.04 7.11 -17.77
C ARG A 203 2.99 6.35 -18.63
N GLY A 204 3.34 5.33 -19.39
CA GLY A 204 2.51 4.71 -20.42
C GLY A 204 2.72 5.23 -21.85
N GLU A 205 3.71 6.07 -22.13
CA GLU A 205 4.01 6.60 -23.48
C GLU A 205 4.99 5.69 -24.24
N GLY A 206 4.72 4.38 -24.28
CA GLY A 206 5.41 3.45 -25.15
C GLY A 206 6.94 3.38 -25.01
N PRO A 207 7.61 2.70 -25.94
CA PRO A 207 9.06 2.59 -25.94
C PRO A 207 9.71 3.94 -26.31
N GLY A 208 10.54 4.46 -25.39
CA GLY A 208 11.22 5.75 -25.53
C GLY A 208 10.71 6.86 -24.58
N GLY A 209 9.75 6.55 -23.69
CA GLY A 209 9.30 7.48 -22.65
C GLY A 209 10.42 7.86 -21.67
N ASN A 210 10.56 9.17 -21.38
CA ASN A 210 11.63 9.73 -20.55
C ASN A 210 11.33 9.74 -19.04
N ILE A 211 10.48 8.84 -18.54
CA ILE A 211 9.98 8.88 -17.16
C ILE A 211 10.33 7.58 -16.45
N TYR A 212 11.28 7.70 -15.51
CA TYR A 212 11.68 6.79 -14.44
C TYR A 212 11.12 5.35 -14.49
N PRO A 213 11.86 4.40 -15.08
CA PRO A 213 11.53 2.99 -14.93
C PRO A 213 11.71 2.58 -13.46
N SER A 214 10.68 1.96 -12.88
CA SER A 214 10.72 1.32 -11.57
C SER A 214 9.86 0.06 -11.63
N ALA A 215 10.40 -1.08 -11.21
CA ALA A 215 9.65 -2.35 -11.18
C ALA A 215 8.45 -2.34 -10.23
N GLY A 216 8.42 -1.41 -9.26
CA GLY A 216 7.73 -1.61 -8.00
C GLY A 216 8.64 -2.29 -6.98
N ARG A 217 8.20 -2.40 -5.73
CA ARG A 217 8.99 -3.02 -4.66
C ARG A 217 8.11 -3.80 -3.71
N MET A 218 8.63 -4.95 -3.27
CA MET A 218 8.09 -5.75 -2.19
C MET A 218 9.01 -5.59 -0.97
N LEU A 219 8.52 -4.90 0.05
CA LEU A 219 9.22 -4.69 1.30
C LEU A 219 8.62 -5.61 2.36
N GLN A 220 9.43 -6.53 2.87
CA GLN A 220 9.03 -7.40 3.97
C GLN A 220 9.28 -6.71 5.30
N GLY A 221 8.25 -6.55 6.12
CA GLY A 221 8.35 -6.00 7.47
C GLY A 221 9.13 -6.91 8.42
N LYS A 222 9.66 -6.33 9.50
CA LYS A 222 10.42 -7.03 10.55
C LYS A 222 9.92 -6.63 11.94
N PRO A 223 10.14 -7.46 12.98
CA PRO A 223 9.63 -7.19 14.33
C PRO A 223 10.12 -5.89 14.98
N ASP A 224 11.22 -5.32 14.49
CA ASP A 224 11.78 -4.05 14.97
C ASP A 224 11.26 -2.83 14.19
N PHE A 225 10.18 -3.01 13.41
CA PHE A 225 9.60 -2.01 12.53
C PHE A 225 10.56 -1.50 11.44
N SER A 226 11.53 -2.33 11.07
CA SER A 226 12.33 -2.19 9.86
C SER A 226 11.75 -3.00 8.71
N TYR A 227 12.26 -2.78 7.50
CA TYR A 227 11.89 -3.53 6.32
C TYR A 227 13.13 -4.11 5.62
N GLU A 228 12.93 -5.20 4.91
CA GLU A 228 13.89 -5.75 3.95
C GLU A 228 13.29 -5.64 2.55
N ASP A 229 14.07 -5.17 1.57
CA ASP A 229 13.64 -5.21 0.17
C ASP A 229 13.85 -6.63 -0.39
N ILE A 230 12.73 -7.33 -0.57
CA ILE A 230 12.69 -8.72 -0.98
C ILE A 230 12.27 -8.88 -2.44
N THR A 231 12.21 -7.79 -3.21
CA THR A 231 11.59 -7.74 -4.55
C THR A 231 12.12 -8.83 -5.48
N ILE A 232 13.41 -9.13 -5.44
CA ILE A 232 14.01 -10.20 -6.25
C ILE A 232 13.68 -11.59 -5.70
N ARG A 233 13.68 -11.77 -4.38
CA ARG A 233 13.51 -13.09 -3.75
C ARG A 233 12.06 -13.53 -3.64
N SER A 234 11.12 -12.59 -3.57
CA SER A 234 9.68 -12.88 -3.61
C SER A 234 9.23 -13.43 -4.96
N ARG A 235 9.99 -13.14 -6.04
CA ARG A 235 9.66 -13.49 -7.42
C ARG A 235 8.27 -13.00 -7.86
N LEU A 236 7.73 -11.97 -7.21
CA LEU A 236 6.50 -11.30 -7.64
C LEU A 236 6.68 -10.70 -9.04
N LEU A 237 7.91 -10.37 -9.44
CA LEU A 237 8.21 -9.92 -10.79
C LEU A 237 9.34 -10.78 -11.34
N ASP A 238 9.14 -11.38 -12.51
CA ASP A 238 10.24 -11.94 -13.31
C ASP A 238 10.84 -10.79 -14.13
N ILE A 239 11.74 -10.03 -13.51
CA ILE A 239 12.33 -8.79 -14.05
C ILE A 239 13.42 -9.14 -15.05
N GLN A 240 13.30 -8.63 -16.28
CA GLN A 240 14.33 -8.82 -17.29
C GLN A 240 15.64 -8.13 -16.90
N GLY A 241 16.76 -8.85 -17.02
CA GLY A 241 18.09 -8.35 -16.67
C GLY A 241 18.59 -8.87 -15.32
N ILE A 242 17.69 -9.44 -14.51
CA ILE A 242 18.06 -10.17 -13.29
C ILE A 242 18.36 -11.63 -13.64
N ASN A 243 19.55 -12.10 -13.27
CA ASN A 243 19.91 -13.51 -13.37
C ASN A 243 19.49 -14.24 -12.09
N TYR A 244 18.27 -14.79 -12.08
CA TYR A 244 17.75 -15.58 -10.97
C TYR A 244 18.53 -16.88 -10.71
N ASN A 245 19.22 -17.45 -11.71
CA ASN A 245 19.96 -18.70 -11.53
C ASN A 245 21.11 -18.55 -10.52
N ASN A 246 21.73 -17.37 -10.42
CA ASN A 246 22.77 -17.11 -9.43
C ASN A 246 22.28 -17.13 -7.98
N TYR A 247 20.97 -16.93 -7.75
CA TYR A 247 20.36 -16.87 -6.42
C TYR A 247 20.15 -18.28 -5.81
N PHE A 248 19.85 -19.28 -6.65
CA PHE A 248 19.34 -20.59 -6.19
C PHE A 248 20.35 -21.75 -6.35
N ASN A 249 21.62 -21.46 -6.64
CA ASN A 249 22.66 -22.50 -6.83
C ASN A 249 22.85 -23.46 -5.63
N ASN A 250 22.28 -23.15 -4.46
CA ASN A 250 22.31 -23.98 -3.26
C ASN A 250 20.95 -24.55 -2.82
N LEU A 251 19.86 -24.34 -3.59
CA LEU A 251 18.63 -25.11 -3.39
C LEU A 251 18.70 -26.31 -4.33
N GLU A 252 19.04 -27.48 -3.78
CA GLU A 252 18.89 -28.75 -4.49
C GLU A 252 17.45 -28.84 -5.03
N GLU A 253 17.32 -29.05 -6.34
CA GLU A 253 16.05 -29.03 -7.11
C GLU A 253 15.44 -27.65 -7.37
N ASN A 254 16.03 -26.87 -8.28
CA ASN A 254 15.28 -26.01 -9.20
C ASN A 254 16.15 -25.55 -10.39
N ILE A 255 16.75 -26.52 -11.09
CA ILE A 255 17.28 -26.28 -12.45
C ILE A 255 16.08 -26.21 -13.39
N TYR A 256 15.46 -25.04 -13.52
CA TYR A 256 14.44 -24.81 -14.53
C TYR A 256 15.12 -24.40 -15.86
N PRO A 257 14.96 -25.17 -16.94
CA PRO A 257 15.65 -24.87 -18.19
C PRO A 257 15.14 -23.56 -18.81
N ASP A 258 16.07 -22.61 -19.02
CA ASP A 258 15.88 -21.31 -19.67
C ASP A 258 15.08 -21.35 -20.99
N SER A 259 15.03 -22.51 -21.65
CA SER A 259 14.41 -22.68 -22.97
C SER A 259 12.88 -22.77 -22.96
N LYS A 260 12.21 -22.72 -21.81
CA LYS A 260 10.74 -22.91 -21.71
C LYS A 260 9.93 -21.69 -21.30
N TYR A 261 10.55 -20.59 -20.89
CA TYR A 261 9.80 -19.38 -20.53
C TYR A 261 9.63 -18.46 -21.74
N ASN A 262 8.37 -18.24 -22.09
CA ASN A 262 7.94 -17.24 -23.06
C ASN A 262 8.34 -15.87 -22.52
N LEU A 263 9.14 -15.10 -23.28
CA LEU A 263 9.49 -13.69 -22.99
C LEU A 263 8.26 -12.79 -22.72
N LYS A 264 7.04 -13.28 -22.96
CA LYS A 264 5.75 -12.65 -22.66
C LYS A 264 5.38 -12.58 -21.17
N TYR A 265 6.03 -13.34 -20.28
CA TYR A 265 5.68 -13.39 -18.85
C TYR A 265 6.71 -12.70 -17.94
N LYS A 266 7.70 -12.05 -18.54
CA LYS A 266 8.71 -11.26 -17.82
C LYS A 266 8.35 -9.79 -17.85
N VAL A 267 8.58 -9.10 -16.75
CA VAL A 267 8.57 -7.63 -16.64
C VAL A 267 9.78 -7.11 -17.44
N HIS A 268 9.54 -6.63 -18.65
CA HIS A 268 10.53 -6.24 -19.64
C HIS A 268 10.51 -4.71 -19.84
N THR A 269 11.64 -4.05 -19.57
CA THR A 269 11.88 -2.58 -19.70
C THR A 269 11.74 -1.98 -21.11
N LYS A 270 11.25 -2.76 -22.08
CA LYS A 270 11.07 -2.39 -23.50
C LYS A 270 9.65 -2.67 -24.00
N TYR A 271 8.88 -3.49 -23.28
CA TYR A 271 7.49 -3.80 -23.59
C TYR A 271 6.57 -3.00 -22.66
N HIS A 272 5.32 -2.82 -23.08
CA HIS A 272 4.36 -1.95 -22.40
C HIS A 272 4.06 -2.45 -20.98
N GLU A 273 4.63 -1.77 -19.99
CA GLU A 273 4.51 -2.10 -18.57
C GLU A 273 4.37 -0.84 -17.74
N ASN A 274 3.11 -0.41 -17.60
CA ASN A 274 2.71 0.76 -16.83
C ASN A 274 1.73 0.31 -15.74
N GLY A 275 2.26 -0.07 -14.58
CA GLY A 275 1.46 -0.53 -13.44
C GLY A 275 0.38 0.48 -13.08
N LYS A 276 -0.80 -0.04 -12.72
CA LYS A 276 -1.94 0.76 -12.28
C LYS A 276 -2.53 0.16 -11.03
N GLY A 277 -3.55 -0.67 -11.19
CA GLY A 277 -4.23 -1.30 -10.07
C GLY A 277 -3.39 -2.41 -9.46
N LEU A 278 -3.40 -2.45 -8.15
CA LEU A 278 -2.86 -3.52 -7.33
C LEU A 278 -3.86 -3.79 -6.20
N ALA A 279 -4.19 -5.06 -6.00
CA ALA A 279 -5.11 -5.52 -4.99
C ALA A 279 -4.63 -6.86 -4.41
N HIS A 280 -4.92 -7.10 -3.14
CA HIS A 280 -4.67 -8.37 -2.48
C HIS A 280 -5.96 -9.09 -2.06
N GLY A 281 -5.84 -10.39 -1.83
CA GLY A 281 -6.88 -11.23 -1.21
C GLY A 281 -6.48 -12.70 -1.26
N ASP A 282 -7.09 -13.53 -0.43
CA ASP A 282 -6.92 -15.00 -0.48
C ASP A 282 -7.82 -15.60 -1.58
N LEU A 283 -7.30 -15.77 -2.80
CA LEU A 283 -8.10 -16.16 -3.98
C LEU A 283 -8.34 -17.66 -4.04
N ASN A 284 -7.43 -18.46 -3.47
CA ASN A 284 -7.49 -19.91 -3.50
C ASN A 284 -8.05 -20.52 -2.19
N GLY A 285 -8.19 -19.71 -1.13
CA GLY A 285 -8.73 -20.08 0.17
C GLY A 285 -7.74 -20.79 1.10
N ASP A 286 -6.43 -20.71 0.84
CA ASP A 286 -5.40 -21.38 1.63
C ASP A 286 -4.86 -20.57 2.83
N GLY A 287 -5.34 -19.33 2.97
CA GLY A 287 -4.99 -18.42 4.05
C GLY A 287 -3.73 -17.60 3.84
N TYR A 288 -3.06 -17.77 2.71
CA TYR A 288 -1.96 -16.91 2.29
C TYR A 288 -2.48 -15.89 1.28
N VAL A 289 -2.05 -14.66 1.45
CA VAL A 289 -2.53 -13.55 0.61
C VAL A 289 -1.94 -13.65 -0.79
N ASP A 290 -2.82 -13.64 -1.79
CA ASP A 290 -2.51 -13.56 -3.21
C ASP A 290 -2.59 -12.10 -3.70
N LEU A 291 -2.03 -11.85 -4.89
CA LEU A 291 -2.01 -10.52 -5.49
C LEU A 291 -2.57 -10.52 -6.90
N ILE A 292 -3.31 -9.48 -7.24
CA ILE A 292 -3.75 -9.17 -8.61
C ILE A 292 -3.23 -7.78 -8.96
N ALA A 293 -2.62 -7.65 -10.14
CA ALA A 293 -2.25 -6.34 -10.66
C ALA A 293 -2.63 -6.16 -12.13
N THR A 294 -2.75 -4.90 -12.52
CA THR A 294 -3.07 -4.50 -13.89
C THR A 294 -2.08 -3.49 -14.41
N ASN A 295 -1.76 -3.61 -15.69
CA ASN A 295 -1.05 -2.59 -16.44
C ASN A 295 -2.04 -1.84 -17.35
N SER A 296 -1.79 -0.55 -17.58
CA SER A 296 -2.56 0.24 -18.56
C SER A 296 -2.48 -0.36 -19.97
N SER A 297 -3.36 0.09 -20.88
CA SER A 297 -3.10 -0.07 -22.31
C SER A 297 -2.07 0.96 -22.79
N GLY A 298 -1.40 0.70 -23.91
CA GLY A 298 -0.60 1.71 -24.60
C GLY A 298 0.33 1.15 -25.66
N PRO A 299 1.30 1.96 -26.14
CA PRO A 299 2.03 1.64 -27.35
C PRO A 299 3.03 0.50 -27.12
N VAL A 300 3.01 -0.50 -28.00
CA VAL A 300 4.06 -1.51 -28.15
C VAL A 300 4.82 -1.28 -29.45
N TRP A 301 6.12 -1.58 -29.45
CA TRP A 301 6.96 -1.50 -30.65
C TRP A 301 7.16 -2.87 -31.27
N SER A 302 6.52 -3.08 -32.41
CA SER A 302 6.63 -4.28 -33.27
C SER A 302 7.42 -4.02 -34.56
N GLY A 303 7.97 -2.79 -34.71
CA GLY A 303 8.42 -2.20 -35.97
C GLY A 303 7.57 -0.99 -36.39
N THR A 304 6.34 -0.91 -35.88
CA THR A 304 5.46 0.27 -35.81
C THR A 304 5.05 0.53 -34.36
N LEU A 305 4.51 1.72 -34.07
CA LEU A 305 3.84 2.02 -32.80
C LEU A 305 2.38 1.54 -32.92
N ASP A 306 2.07 0.42 -32.26
CA ASP A 306 0.72 -0.15 -32.20
C ASP A 306 0.18 -0.06 -30.78
N ASP A 307 -1.11 0.22 -30.58
CA ASP A 307 -1.72 0.17 -29.24
C ASP A 307 -2.05 -1.28 -28.85
N ALA A 308 -1.67 -1.69 -27.64
CA ALA A 308 -2.00 -2.98 -27.06
C ALA A 308 -2.52 -2.82 -25.63
N GLY A 309 -3.38 -3.76 -25.21
CA GLY A 309 -3.77 -3.88 -23.80
C GLY A 309 -2.59 -4.33 -22.95
N GLY A 310 -2.41 -3.71 -21.79
CA GLY A 310 -1.42 -4.15 -20.81
C GLY A 310 -1.78 -5.51 -20.22
N PRO A 311 -0.77 -6.27 -19.77
CA PRO A 311 -1.02 -7.54 -19.08
C PRO A 311 -1.79 -7.32 -17.76
N PHE A 312 -2.52 -8.37 -17.37
CA PHE A 312 -2.99 -8.55 -16.01
C PHE A 312 -2.13 -9.66 -15.36
N TYR A 313 -1.81 -9.50 -14.09
CA TYR A 313 -1.01 -10.44 -13.33
C TYR A 313 -1.85 -11.00 -12.19
N VAL A 314 -1.71 -12.30 -11.95
CA VAL A 314 -2.22 -12.99 -10.78
C VAL A 314 -1.06 -13.76 -10.18
N TRP A 315 -0.71 -13.44 -8.95
CA TRP A 315 0.32 -14.14 -8.19
C TRP A 315 -0.36 -14.91 -7.07
N ILE A 316 -0.26 -16.24 -7.18
CA ILE A 316 -0.73 -17.14 -6.13
C ILE A 316 0.44 -17.39 -5.18
N ASN A 317 0.24 -17.09 -3.91
CA ASN A 317 1.20 -17.35 -2.86
C ASN A 317 1.37 -18.88 -2.70
N GLY A 318 2.61 -19.33 -2.50
CA GLY A 318 2.91 -20.76 -2.41
C GLY A 318 2.54 -21.39 -1.07
N GLY A 319 2.10 -20.58 -0.11
CA GLY A 319 1.77 -21.00 1.24
C GLY A 319 3.00 -21.14 2.15
N GLY A 320 2.77 -21.76 3.31
CA GLY A 320 3.77 -22.00 4.33
C GLY A 320 3.18 -22.77 5.53
N GLU A 321 3.89 -22.77 6.65
CA GLU A 321 3.48 -23.48 7.87
C GLU A 321 2.91 -22.55 8.96
N ASN A 322 2.92 -21.23 8.72
CA ASN A 322 2.41 -20.25 9.66
C ASN A 322 0.89 -20.23 9.66
N ASN A 323 0.34 -20.03 10.85
CA ASN A 323 -1.08 -19.99 11.09
C ASN A 323 -1.71 -18.68 10.62
N TRP A 324 -3.01 -18.72 10.36
CA TRP A 324 -3.77 -17.59 9.84
C TRP A 324 -5.23 -17.63 10.26
N ILE A 325 -5.96 -16.55 10.05
CA ILE A 325 -7.42 -16.52 10.11
C ILE A 325 -7.94 -15.54 9.05
N ASN A 326 -8.95 -15.94 8.29
CA ASN A 326 -9.63 -15.07 7.33
C ASN A 326 -11.04 -14.78 7.84
N LEU A 327 -11.39 -13.50 7.95
CA LEU A 327 -12.69 -13.06 8.46
C LEU A 327 -13.50 -12.40 7.35
N LYS A 328 -14.72 -12.88 7.15
CA LYS A 328 -15.71 -12.20 6.31
C LYS A 328 -16.83 -11.67 7.18
N LEU A 329 -17.03 -10.35 7.13
CA LEU A 329 -18.08 -9.70 7.89
C LEU A 329 -19.35 -9.52 7.05
N THR A 330 -20.51 -9.60 7.68
CA THR A 330 -21.80 -9.30 7.05
C THR A 330 -22.65 -8.48 8.00
N GLY A 331 -22.88 -7.21 7.64
CA GLY A 331 -23.77 -6.34 8.39
C GLY A 331 -25.24 -6.69 8.16
N ARG A 332 -26.10 -6.30 9.10
CA ARG A 332 -27.51 -6.73 9.10
C ARG A 332 -28.37 -6.05 8.03
N MET A 333 -27.91 -4.98 7.39
CA MET A 333 -28.72 -4.25 6.41
C MET A 333 -29.17 -5.16 5.27
N GLY A 334 -28.27 -6.01 4.77
CA GLY A 334 -28.57 -6.99 3.71
C GLY A 334 -29.43 -8.18 4.15
N ILE A 335 -29.64 -8.37 5.46
CA ILE A 335 -30.37 -9.52 6.01
C ILE A 335 -31.79 -9.12 6.42
N ASP A 336 -31.94 -8.04 7.19
CA ASP A 336 -33.24 -7.57 7.68
C ASP A 336 -33.42 -6.05 7.73
N ASN A 337 -32.63 -5.30 6.96
CA ASN A 337 -32.66 -3.84 6.88
C ASN A 337 -32.43 -3.15 8.25
N THR A 338 -31.64 -3.77 9.12
CA THR A 338 -31.21 -3.19 10.41
C THR A 338 -29.68 -3.11 10.49
N GLY A 339 -29.13 -2.42 11.49
CA GLY A 339 -27.70 -2.45 11.77
C GLY A 339 -26.82 -1.81 10.68
N SER A 340 -25.62 -2.36 10.51
CA SER A 340 -24.57 -1.87 9.63
C SER A 340 -24.80 -2.27 8.16
N ASN A 341 -24.11 -1.60 7.23
CA ASN A 341 -24.19 -1.90 5.79
C ASN A 341 -23.85 -3.38 5.49
N SER A 342 -24.38 -3.92 4.39
CA SER A 342 -24.36 -5.36 4.08
C SER A 342 -22.96 -6.00 4.12
N ASP A 343 -21.95 -5.27 3.65
CA ASP A 343 -20.57 -5.76 3.55
C ASP A 343 -19.75 -5.47 4.81
N GLY A 344 -20.34 -4.83 5.83
CA GLY A 344 -19.65 -4.48 7.06
C GLY A 344 -18.59 -3.40 6.92
N ILE A 345 -18.62 -2.60 5.84
CA ILE A 345 -17.66 -1.52 5.56
C ILE A 345 -17.60 -0.56 6.74
N GLY A 346 -16.39 -0.23 7.20
CA GLY A 346 -16.14 0.58 8.40
C GLY A 346 -16.10 -0.21 9.71
N ALA A 347 -16.34 -1.52 9.69
CA ALA A 347 -16.20 -2.34 10.89
C ALA A 347 -14.71 -2.56 11.22
N LYS A 348 -14.32 -2.22 12.44
CA LYS A 348 -12.96 -2.42 12.97
C LYS A 348 -12.88 -3.75 13.72
N VAL A 349 -11.89 -4.57 13.38
CA VAL A 349 -11.62 -5.85 14.02
C VAL A 349 -10.28 -5.83 14.72
N TYR A 350 -10.30 -6.14 16.01
CA TYR A 350 -9.10 -6.32 16.83
C TYR A 350 -8.95 -7.81 17.16
N LEU A 351 -7.81 -8.38 16.79
CA LEU A 351 -7.38 -9.69 17.24
C LEU A 351 -6.47 -9.51 18.44
N ILE A 352 -6.84 -10.13 19.55
CA ILE A 352 -6.04 -10.17 20.76
C ILE A 352 -5.58 -11.61 20.97
N TYR A 353 -4.28 -11.79 21.15
CA TYR A 353 -3.64 -13.08 21.36
C TYR A 353 -2.38 -12.92 22.21
N LYS A 354 -1.73 -14.05 22.52
CA LYS A 354 -0.40 -14.06 23.14
C LYS A 354 0.65 -14.39 22.11
N ASP A 355 1.70 -13.57 22.04
CA ASP A 355 2.85 -13.84 21.18
C ASP A 355 3.69 -15.02 21.69
N LYS A 356 4.75 -15.35 20.96
CA LYS A 356 5.75 -16.36 21.34
C LYS A 356 6.42 -16.14 22.71
N ASN A 357 6.39 -14.90 23.22
CA ASN A 357 6.91 -14.53 24.54
C ASN A 357 5.81 -14.55 25.61
N ASN A 358 4.61 -15.04 25.28
CA ASN A 358 3.42 -15.06 26.12
C ASN A 358 2.99 -13.64 26.57
N GLN A 359 3.33 -12.62 25.80
CA GLN A 359 2.89 -11.24 25.97
C GLN A 359 1.63 -11.00 25.17
N LYS A 360 0.76 -10.12 25.67
CA LYS A 360 -0.46 -9.74 24.96
C LYS A 360 -0.08 -8.89 23.74
N SER A 361 -0.51 -9.33 22.57
CA SER A 361 -0.36 -8.64 21.30
C SER A 361 -1.71 -8.34 20.69
N ILE A 362 -1.73 -7.35 19.81
CA ILE A 362 -2.92 -6.89 19.09
C ILE A 362 -2.55 -6.76 17.61
N GLN A 363 -3.46 -7.20 16.74
CA GLN A 363 -3.51 -6.77 15.35
C GLN A 363 -4.86 -6.15 15.09
N MET A 364 -4.92 -5.12 14.24
CA MET A 364 -6.17 -4.48 13.88
C MET A 364 -6.29 -4.32 12.36
N GLN A 365 -7.48 -4.60 11.85
CA GLN A 365 -7.87 -4.28 10.49
C GLN A 365 -9.30 -3.74 10.44
N GLU A 366 -9.59 -2.94 9.43
CA GLU A 366 -10.92 -2.42 9.14
C GLU A 366 -11.39 -2.93 7.79
N VAL A 367 -12.69 -3.19 7.65
CA VAL A 367 -13.28 -3.47 6.34
C VAL A 367 -13.36 -2.17 5.54
N ILE A 368 -12.37 -1.93 4.69
CA ILE A 368 -12.26 -0.73 3.87
C ILE A 368 -12.87 -0.98 2.48
N ALA A 369 -13.63 0.00 1.99
CA ALA A 369 -14.15 0.01 0.61
C ALA A 369 -13.54 1.16 -0.17
N GLY A 370 -12.46 0.85 -0.91
CA GLY A 370 -11.67 1.83 -1.64
C GLY A 370 -10.29 1.99 -1.02
N SER A 371 -9.29 1.42 -1.70
CA SER A 371 -7.87 1.50 -1.37
C SER A 371 -7.06 1.54 -2.67
N SER A 372 -5.75 1.84 -2.61
CA SER A 372 -4.86 1.76 -3.78
C SER A 372 -5.23 2.71 -4.95
N TYR A 373 -4.64 2.51 -6.13
CA TYR A 373 -4.81 3.34 -7.34
C TYR A 373 -5.71 2.62 -8.35
N LEU A 374 -6.90 3.16 -8.65
CA LEU A 374 -7.87 2.57 -9.59
C LEU A 374 -8.21 1.08 -9.31
N SER A 375 -8.06 0.64 -8.07
CA SER A 375 -8.36 -0.72 -7.59
C SER A 375 -8.92 -0.65 -6.17
N MET A 376 -9.10 -1.80 -5.53
CA MET A 376 -9.34 -1.94 -4.10
C MET A 376 -8.96 -3.37 -3.70
N ASP A 377 -8.55 -3.55 -2.45
CA ASP A 377 -8.28 -4.87 -1.88
C ASP A 377 -9.58 -5.65 -1.58
N SER A 378 -9.42 -6.93 -1.23
CA SER A 378 -10.49 -7.76 -0.67
C SER A 378 -11.17 -7.07 0.52
N THR A 379 -12.48 -7.28 0.67
CA THR A 379 -13.22 -6.87 1.89
C THR A 379 -13.14 -7.92 3.01
N ASN A 380 -12.57 -9.09 2.73
CA ASN A 380 -12.22 -10.02 3.78
C ASN A 380 -11.00 -9.48 4.53
N LEU A 381 -10.84 -9.89 5.79
CA LEU A 381 -9.73 -9.49 6.63
C LEU A 381 -8.80 -10.67 6.84
N GLU A 382 -7.63 -10.62 6.21
CA GLU A 382 -6.60 -11.66 6.28
C GLU A 382 -5.58 -11.36 7.38
N PHE A 383 -5.53 -12.20 8.42
CA PHE A 383 -4.57 -12.07 9.52
C PHE A 383 -3.61 -13.25 9.55
N GLY A 384 -2.31 -12.95 9.50
CA GLY A 384 -1.26 -13.90 9.82
C GLY A 384 -1.04 -14.01 11.32
N LEU A 385 -0.69 -15.21 11.79
CA LEU A 385 -0.66 -15.57 13.21
C LEU A 385 0.60 -16.36 13.61
N SER A 386 1.63 -16.43 12.77
CA SER A 386 2.90 -17.12 13.08
C SER A 386 2.64 -18.54 13.60
N ASP A 387 3.06 -18.86 14.81
CA ASP A 387 2.92 -20.14 15.51
C ASP A 387 1.76 -20.14 16.51
N ILE A 388 0.92 -19.10 16.54
CA ILE A 388 -0.20 -18.95 17.46
C ILE A 388 -1.30 -19.93 17.09
N GLU A 389 -1.75 -20.76 18.04
CA GLU A 389 -2.78 -21.78 17.81
C GLU A 389 -4.19 -21.32 18.20
N ILE A 390 -4.30 -20.36 19.13
CA ILE A 390 -5.57 -19.88 19.67
C ILE A 390 -5.54 -18.35 19.76
N ILE A 391 -6.58 -17.72 19.22
CA ILE A 391 -6.87 -16.29 19.39
C ILE A 391 -7.69 -16.13 20.68
N ASP A 392 -7.21 -15.30 21.61
CA ASP A 392 -7.88 -15.09 22.90
C ASP A 392 -9.22 -14.37 22.73
N GLU A 393 -9.24 -13.29 21.93
CA GLU A 393 -10.43 -12.50 21.62
C GLU A 393 -10.39 -11.96 20.18
N ILE A 394 -11.47 -12.14 19.44
CA ILE A 394 -11.79 -11.35 18.24
C ILE A 394 -12.85 -10.33 18.66
N ARG A 395 -12.51 -9.05 18.63
CA ARG A 395 -13.43 -7.95 18.94
C ARG A 395 -13.77 -7.18 17.67
N ILE A 396 -15.05 -7.06 17.39
CA ILE A 396 -15.58 -6.35 16.23
C ILE A 396 -16.36 -5.14 16.74
N ILE A 397 -15.99 -3.96 16.26
CA ILE A 397 -16.73 -2.73 16.45
C ILE A 397 -17.45 -2.46 15.13
N TRP A 398 -18.76 -2.62 15.12
CA TRP A 398 -19.59 -2.42 13.94
C TRP A 398 -19.95 -0.93 13.77
N PRO A 399 -20.14 -0.43 12.53
CA PRO A 399 -20.60 0.94 12.27
C PRO A 399 -21.92 1.32 12.97
N SER A 400 -22.75 0.34 13.31
CA SER A 400 -23.97 0.54 14.12
C SER A 400 -23.71 0.91 15.58
N GLY A 401 -22.44 0.88 16.03
CA GLY A 401 -22.01 1.02 17.41
C GLY A 401 -22.10 -0.27 18.23
N ILE A 402 -22.47 -1.40 17.62
CA ILE A 402 -22.48 -2.71 18.29
C ILE A 402 -21.04 -3.19 18.46
N ILE A 403 -20.70 -3.67 19.67
CA ILE A 403 -19.44 -4.35 19.94
C ILE A 403 -19.73 -5.84 20.10
N GLN A 404 -19.20 -6.65 19.21
CA GLN A 404 -19.32 -8.11 19.21
C GLN A 404 -17.98 -8.74 19.56
N LYS A 405 -17.99 -9.75 20.44
CA LYS A 405 -16.78 -10.42 20.90
C LYS A 405 -16.91 -11.92 20.76
N LEU A 406 -15.87 -12.54 20.22
CA LEU A 406 -15.69 -13.99 20.15
C LEU A 406 -14.43 -14.35 20.94
N TYR A 407 -14.43 -15.50 21.61
CA TYR A 407 -13.33 -15.90 22.50
C TYR A 407 -12.83 -17.30 22.16
N SER A 408 -11.54 -17.53 22.39
CA SER A 408 -10.90 -18.84 22.25
C SER A 408 -11.15 -19.47 20.88
N ILE A 409 -10.77 -18.75 19.83
CA ILE A 409 -10.98 -19.14 18.43
C ILE A 409 -9.74 -19.86 17.92
N ASN A 410 -9.92 -21.05 17.35
CA ASN A 410 -8.85 -21.79 16.70
C ASN A 410 -8.42 -21.06 15.40
N VAL A 411 -7.16 -21.21 15.03
CA VAL A 411 -6.60 -20.69 13.78
C VAL A 411 -6.87 -21.60 12.57
N ASN A 412 -6.39 -21.20 11.40
CA ASN A 412 -6.41 -21.89 10.10
C ASN A 412 -7.81 -22.18 9.58
N GLN A 413 -8.67 -21.17 9.63
CA GLN A 413 -10.03 -21.27 9.13
C GLN A 413 -10.53 -19.94 8.57
N HIS A 414 -11.52 -20.07 7.69
CA HIS A 414 -12.38 -18.98 7.25
C HIS A 414 -13.55 -18.85 8.24
N LEU A 415 -13.80 -17.64 8.71
CA LEU A 415 -14.88 -17.36 9.66
C LEU A 415 -15.81 -16.28 9.11
N ASP A 416 -17.02 -16.68 8.74
CA ASP A 416 -18.11 -15.78 8.37
C ASP A 416 -18.80 -15.28 9.64
N ILE A 417 -18.81 -13.96 9.85
CA ILE A 417 -19.38 -13.33 11.05
C ILE A 417 -20.50 -12.37 10.66
N ILE A 418 -21.70 -12.69 11.12
CA ILE A 418 -22.87 -11.84 10.96
C ILE A 418 -23.01 -10.94 12.20
N GLU A 419 -23.27 -9.66 11.98
CA GLU A 419 -23.59 -8.69 13.02
C GLU A 419 -24.78 -9.17 13.87
N ILE A 420 -24.60 -9.17 15.20
CA ILE A 420 -25.66 -9.51 16.15
C ILE A 420 -26.78 -8.47 16.17
N LYS A 421 -27.98 -8.88 16.58
CA LYS A 421 -29.07 -7.94 16.84
C LYS A 421 -28.79 -7.16 18.12
N LYS A 422 -29.14 -5.88 18.11
CA LYS A 422 -29.09 -5.00 19.27
C LYS A 422 -30.07 -5.42 20.36
#